data_AF-A0A0C3APW4-F1
#
_entry.id   AF-A0A0C3APW4-F1
#
_cell.length_a   1.000
_cell.length_b   1.000
_cell.length_c   1.000
_cell.angle_alpha   90.00
_cell.angle_beta   90.00
_cell.angle_gamma   90.00
#
_symmetry.space_group_name_H-M   'P 1'
#
loop_
_entity.id
_entity.type
_entity.pdbx_description
1 polymer ?
#
loop_
_entity_poly.entity_id
_entity_poly.type
_entity_poly.pdbx_seq_one_letter_code
_entity_poly.pdbx_strand_id
1 'polypeptide(L)'
;MSHNLVEEIHHTTKSLQMVKEREHKAALELESIQSERQALERFVATLEDQHKTLQLDIQRFAGLLHPIRRCPSDILRMVFQQLVLVENANWCATPIKISHICRQWRAIAVDTPGLWGRIIVPKLHFMALKLPLLRTVFARLRSVAPEIEITVWEVGDYRAAVDPSLLFGANNNDLRKSIKLLEIYLPTRSMPNFIGFTVCWPKWIECLQIVATGSLEAISTFHLTRLIDNFPLIKELRLYNVPELAIEQEMALDSVQILALTGVRVIPPFASLAWLSNLVTLDVTITIFQDDMLDTDINLENLQDIRVNKSDGIPWTRLYTPQLARMDFFFGGPFPEDVLSFMKRNQQIRRFAFRSIENNLQVAALVLPELETLEIAGDYQGLYDHSTTGSQVLPFHRLRHLLITTYEPESVNDLEYLVAARCPRTPTFDTPFVSLKTITIRYPEGYTFNANPEAHSWLERYTIWCGPVPEPDYEGWHDCTLTRM
;
A
#
# COMPACT_ATOMS: atom_id res chain seq x y z
N MET A 1 45.19 107.43 -35.46
CA MET A 1 44.97 106.25 -34.58
C MET A 1 43.58 106.20 -33.94
N SER A 2 42.80 107.29 -33.85
CA SER A 2 41.50 107.28 -33.12
C SER A 2 40.28 106.80 -33.92
N HIS A 3 40.28 106.85 -35.25
CA HIS A 3 39.11 106.43 -36.08
C HIS A 3 38.93 104.91 -36.14
N ASN A 4 40.02 104.14 -36.13
CA ASN A 4 40.00 102.68 -36.24
C ASN A 4 39.39 102.01 -34.99
N LEU A 5 39.63 102.58 -33.81
CA LEU A 5 39.10 102.10 -32.52
C LEU A 5 37.58 102.29 -32.40
N VAL A 6 37.03 103.37 -32.98
CA VAL A 6 35.58 103.65 -32.93
C VAL A 6 34.82 102.70 -33.85
N GLU A 7 35.35 102.40 -35.03
CA GLU A 7 34.78 101.40 -35.94
C GLU A 7 34.83 99.99 -35.34
N GLU A 8 35.92 99.63 -34.65
CA GLU A 8 36.06 98.35 -33.96
C GLU A 8 35.10 98.22 -32.75
N ILE A 9 34.89 99.30 -31.99
CA ILE A 9 33.87 99.37 -30.92
C ILE A 9 32.45 99.25 -31.50
N HIS A 10 32.17 99.91 -32.63
CA HIS A 10 30.86 99.82 -33.27
C HIS A 10 30.61 98.41 -33.85
N HIS A 11 31.62 97.80 -34.46
CA HIS A 11 31.56 96.43 -34.97
C HIS A 11 31.38 95.40 -33.85
N THR A 12 32.09 95.55 -32.73
CA THR A 12 31.95 94.68 -31.55
C THR A 12 30.59 94.87 -30.87
N THR A 13 30.06 96.09 -30.78
CA THR A 13 28.72 96.36 -30.23
C THR A 13 27.63 95.71 -31.08
N LYS A 14 27.73 95.83 -32.42
CA LYS A 14 26.79 95.19 -33.36
C LYS A 14 26.90 93.66 -33.31
N SER A 15 28.11 93.12 -33.19
CA SER A 15 28.34 91.69 -33.00
C SER A 15 27.75 91.17 -31.68
N LEU A 16 27.92 91.93 -30.59
CA LEU A 16 27.33 91.61 -29.29
C LEU A 16 25.80 91.60 -29.34
N GLN A 17 25.19 92.56 -30.05
CA GLN A 17 23.74 92.61 -30.22
C GLN A 17 23.20 91.41 -31.01
N MET A 18 23.88 91.03 -32.10
CA MET A 18 23.53 89.81 -32.85
C MET A 18 23.67 88.53 -32.02
N VAL A 19 24.68 88.46 -31.14
CA VAL A 19 24.86 87.31 -30.23
C VAL A 19 23.72 87.27 -29.20
N LYS A 20 23.35 88.41 -28.61
CA LYS A 20 22.22 88.49 -27.65
C LYS A 20 20.88 88.10 -28.27
N GLU A 21 20.62 88.54 -29.50
CA GLU A 21 19.39 88.14 -30.21
C GLU A 21 19.36 86.65 -30.53
N ARG A 22 20.50 86.06 -30.93
CA ARG A 22 20.63 84.61 -31.14
C ARG A 22 20.47 83.84 -29.84
N GLU A 23 21.05 84.31 -28.75
CA GLU A 23 20.91 83.72 -27.41
C GLU A 23 19.45 83.74 -26.95
N HIS A 24 18.76 84.87 -27.10
CA HIS A 24 17.34 84.98 -26.74
C HIS A 24 16.46 84.05 -27.57
N LYS A 25 16.70 83.97 -28.89
CA LYS A 25 15.98 83.05 -29.78
C LYS A 25 16.22 81.59 -29.38
N ALA A 26 17.47 81.21 -29.12
CA ALA A 26 17.82 79.86 -28.68
C ALA A 26 17.18 79.51 -27.32
N ALA A 27 17.07 80.48 -26.40
CA ALA A 27 16.39 80.28 -25.12
C ALA A 27 14.90 79.99 -25.28
N LEU A 28 14.20 80.71 -26.15
CA LEU A 28 12.78 80.46 -26.46
C LEU A 28 12.56 79.10 -27.14
N GLU A 29 13.43 78.74 -28.09
CA GLU A 29 13.39 77.41 -28.73
C GLU A 29 13.63 76.30 -27.70
N LEU A 30 14.57 76.49 -26.77
CA LEU A 30 14.83 75.54 -25.69
C LEU A 30 13.63 75.38 -24.75
N GLU A 31 12.97 76.47 -24.36
CA GLU A 31 11.76 76.44 -23.51
C GLU A 31 10.59 75.72 -24.21
N SER A 32 10.43 75.94 -25.52
CA SER A 32 9.45 75.22 -26.34
C SER A 32 9.73 73.72 -26.36
N ILE A 33 10.99 73.31 -26.60
CA ILE A 33 11.39 71.91 -26.63
C ILE A 33 11.24 71.26 -25.24
N GLN A 34 11.56 71.98 -24.16
CA GLN A 34 11.38 71.50 -22.80
C GLN A 34 9.90 71.27 -22.47
N SER A 35 9.03 72.18 -22.90
CA SER A 35 7.58 72.05 -22.73
C SER A 35 7.03 70.85 -23.51
N GLU A 36 7.49 70.64 -24.74
CA GLU A 36 7.11 69.48 -25.56
C GLU A 36 7.62 68.17 -24.95
N ARG A 37 8.87 68.14 -24.46
CA ARG A 37 9.42 66.98 -23.74
C ARG A 37 8.57 66.63 -22.52
N GLN A 38 8.19 67.62 -21.73
CA GLN A 38 7.36 67.40 -20.54
C GLN A 38 5.96 66.89 -20.92
N ALA A 39 5.38 67.35 -22.03
CA ALA A 39 4.11 66.84 -22.54
C ALA A 39 4.23 65.37 -22.99
N LEU A 40 5.30 65.01 -23.69
CA LEU A 40 5.59 63.63 -24.11
C LEU A 40 5.84 62.71 -22.91
N GLU A 41 6.58 63.16 -21.90
CA GLU A 41 6.82 62.41 -20.66
C GLU A 41 5.51 62.08 -19.94
N ARG A 42 4.56 63.04 -19.86
CA ARG A 42 3.23 62.80 -19.29
C ARG A 42 2.42 61.81 -20.14
N PHE A 43 2.54 61.88 -21.46
CA PHE A 43 1.86 60.97 -22.36
C PHE A 43 2.39 59.53 -22.22
N VAL A 44 3.71 59.35 -22.12
CA VAL A 44 4.35 58.06 -21.82
C VAL A 44 3.85 57.50 -20.50
N ALA A 45 3.84 58.31 -19.43
CA ALA A 45 3.34 57.87 -18.13
C ALA A 45 1.86 57.41 -18.18
N THR A 46 1.03 58.08 -18.99
CA THR A 46 -0.37 57.69 -19.20
C THR A 46 -0.48 56.36 -19.94
N LEU A 47 0.32 56.16 -20.99
CA LEU A 47 0.36 54.90 -21.73
C LEU A 47 0.87 53.74 -20.89
N GLU A 48 1.86 53.96 -20.02
CA GLU A 48 2.37 52.95 -19.10
C GLU A 48 1.29 52.52 -18.09
N ASP A 49 0.52 53.47 -17.55
CA ASP A 49 -0.60 53.17 -16.66
C ASP A 49 -1.72 52.39 -17.37
N GLN A 50 -2.04 52.76 -18.61
CA GLN A 50 -2.98 52.01 -19.46
C GLN A 50 -2.48 50.59 -19.75
N HIS A 51 -1.20 50.44 -20.09
CA HIS A 51 -0.59 49.13 -20.34
C HIS A 51 -0.66 48.24 -19.09
N LYS A 52 -0.32 48.78 -17.91
CA LYS A 52 -0.40 48.07 -16.64
C LYS A 52 -1.83 47.64 -16.31
N THR A 53 -2.80 48.52 -16.55
CA THR A 53 -4.23 48.22 -16.35
C THR A 53 -4.70 47.08 -17.26
N LEU A 54 -4.39 47.14 -18.55
CA LEU A 54 -4.73 46.08 -19.50
C LEU A 54 -4.05 44.75 -19.16
N GLN A 55 -2.80 44.79 -18.69
CA GLN A 55 -2.09 43.58 -18.27
C GLN A 55 -2.76 42.90 -17.07
N LEU A 56 -3.26 43.68 -16.10
CA LEU A 56 -4.04 43.17 -14.97
C LEU A 56 -5.37 42.55 -15.44
N ASP A 57 -6.04 43.18 -16.42
CA ASP A 57 -7.28 42.64 -17.00
C ASP A 57 -7.05 41.33 -17.75
N ILE A 58 -5.98 41.23 -18.55
CA ILE A 58 -5.60 39.98 -19.24
C ILE A 58 -5.36 38.87 -18.21
N GLN A 59 -4.61 39.15 -17.15
CA GLN A 59 -4.36 38.15 -16.09
C GLN A 59 -5.67 37.73 -15.39
N ARG A 60 -6.58 38.68 -15.15
CA ARG A 60 -7.90 38.41 -14.58
C ARG A 60 -8.74 37.52 -15.49
N PHE A 61 -8.79 37.82 -16.79
CA PHE A 61 -9.52 37.01 -17.78
C PHE A 61 -8.89 35.63 -17.97
N ALA A 62 -7.56 35.53 -18.03
CA ALA A 62 -6.85 34.24 -18.07
C ALA A 62 -7.22 33.37 -16.86
N GLY A 63 -7.30 33.96 -15.67
CA GLY A 63 -7.78 33.27 -14.47
C GLY A 63 -9.24 32.78 -14.58
N LEU A 64 -10.13 33.57 -15.19
CA LEU A 64 -11.54 33.19 -15.41
C LEU A 64 -11.71 32.10 -16.47
N LEU A 65 -10.91 32.15 -17.53
CA LEU A 65 -10.92 31.20 -18.64
C LEU A 65 -10.11 29.93 -18.36
N HIS A 66 -9.45 29.84 -17.20
CA HIS A 66 -8.62 28.71 -16.84
C HIS A 66 -9.41 27.38 -16.94
N PRO A 67 -8.91 26.36 -17.68
CA PRO A 67 -9.65 25.13 -17.98
C PRO A 67 -10.25 24.44 -16.74
N ILE A 68 -9.50 24.45 -15.64
CA ILE A 68 -9.90 23.80 -14.39
C ILE A 68 -11.19 24.37 -13.77
N ARG A 69 -11.54 25.64 -14.05
CA ARG A 69 -12.79 26.27 -13.56
C ARG A 69 -14.01 25.87 -14.38
N ARG A 70 -13.79 25.38 -15.61
CA ARG A 70 -14.83 24.89 -16.52
C ARG A 70 -14.97 23.37 -16.47
N CYS A 71 -14.12 22.72 -15.69
CA CYS A 71 -14.12 21.28 -15.51
C CYS A 71 -15.41 20.83 -14.78
N PRO A 72 -16.11 19.80 -15.26
CA PRO A 72 -17.25 19.23 -14.56
C PRO A 72 -16.88 18.75 -13.16
N SER A 73 -17.82 18.85 -12.22
CA SER A 73 -17.61 18.46 -10.82
C SER A 73 -17.16 17.00 -10.66
N ASP A 74 -17.64 16.09 -11.52
CA ASP A 74 -17.27 14.68 -11.46
C ASP A 74 -15.81 14.44 -11.86
N ILE A 75 -15.33 15.16 -12.88
CA ILE A 75 -13.92 15.09 -13.29
C ILE A 75 -13.03 15.69 -12.21
N LEU A 76 -13.41 16.82 -11.62
CA LEU A 76 -12.71 17.39 -10.47
C LEU A 76 -12.70 16.43 -9.28
N ARG A 77 -13.81 15.71 -9.02
CA ARG A 77 -13.87 14.68 -7.97
C ARG A 77 -12.85 13.57 -8.22
N MET A 78 -12.79 13.04 -9.44
CA MET A 78 -11.81 12.01 -9.81
C MET A 78 -10.38 12.52 -9.63
N VAL A 79 -10.08 13.74 -10.09
CA VAL A 79 -8.76 14.36 -9.90
C VAL A 79 -8.44 14.48 -8.40
N PHE A 80 -9.37 14.94 -7.57
CA PHE A 80 -9.15 15.06 -6.13
C PHE A 80 -8.91 13.72 -5.47
N GLN A 81 -9.61 12.65 -5.87
CA GLN A 81 -9.38 11.31 -5.36
C GLN A 81 -7.98 10.82 -5.69
N GLN A 82 -7.51 11.05 -6.92
CA GLN A 82 -6.14 10.70 -7.31
C GLN A 82 -5.09 11.51 -6.53
N LEU A 83 -5.33 12.80 -6.28
CA LEU A 83 -4.43 13.62 -5.46
C LEU A 83 -4.29 13.09 -4.03
N VAL A 84 -5.39 12.65 -3.43
CA VAL A 84 -5.38 12.06 -2.07
C VAL A 84 -4.65 10.73 -2.04
N LEU A 85 -4.75 9.92 -3.09
CA LEU A 85 -4.05 8.64 -3.18
C LEU A 85 -2.53 8.81 -3.31
N VAL A 86 -2.07 9.82 -4.05
CA VAL A 86 -0.64 10.08 -4.28
C VAL A 86 0.03 10.77 -3.09
N GLU A 87 -0.68 11.70 -2.42
CA GLU A 87 -0.12 12.42 -1.27
C GLU A 87 -0.29 11.58 0.00
N ASN A 88 0.80 10.97 0.49
CA ASN A 88 0.88 10.42 1.86
C ASN A 88 0.93 11.58 2.89
N ALA A 89 -0.10 12.43 2.88
CA ALA A 89 -0.15 13.64 3.67
C ALA A 89 -0.81 13.43 5.02
N ASN A 90 -0.17 14.01 6.03
CA ASN A 90 -0.68 14.04 7.40
C ASN A 90 -2.07 14.70 7.49
N TRP A 91 -2.93 14.20 8.37
CA TRP A 91 -4.17 14.85 8.81
C TRP A 91 -5.18 15.23 7.72
N CYS A 92 -5.27 14.45 6.63
CA CYS A 92 -6.09 14.83 5.47
C CYS A 92 -5.72 16.22 4.91
N ALA A 93 -4.42 16.57 4.88
CA ALA A 93 -4.01 17.89 4.41
C ALA A 93 -4.46 18.16 2.97
N THR A 94 -4.49 17.16 2.10
CA THR A 94 -4.88 17.30 0.69
C THR A 94 -6.36 17.68 0.54
N PRO A 95 -7.34 16.95 1.12
CA PRO A 95 -8.74 17.39 1.12
C PRO A 95 -8.93 18.79 1.72
N ILE A 96 -8.18 19.13 2.77
CA ILE A 96 -8.21 20.45 3.38
C ILE A 96 -7.73 21.50 2.36
N LYS A 97 -6.53 21.35 1.79
CA LYS A 97 -5.98 22.27 0.77
C LYS A 97 -6.96 22.46 -0.38
N ILE A 98 -7.51 21.37 -0.93
CA ILE A 98 -8.49 21.39 -2.02
C ILE A 98 -9.73 22.22 -1.62
N SER A 99 -10.25 22.01 -0.41
CA SER A 99 -11.42 22.72 0.10
C SER A 99 -11.19 24.24 0.32
N HIS A 100 -9.94 24.69 0.32
CA HIS A 100 -9.57 26.10 0.50
C HIS A 100 -9.35 26.87 -0.81
N ILE A 101 -9.31 26.20 -1.97
CA ILE A 101 -9.01 26.84 -3.27
C ILE A 101 -10.14 27.76 -3.74
N CYS A 102 -11.36 27.25 -3.86
CA CYS A 102 -12.53 28.05 -4.24
C CYS A 102 -13.84 27.44 -3.73
N ARG A 103 -14.96 28.15 -3.88
CA ARG A 103 -16.29 27.67 -3.42
C ARG A 103 -16.71 26.36 -4.09
N GLN A 104 -16.48 26.21 -5.39
CA GLN A 104 -16.83 25.00 -6.13
C GLN A 104 -16.03 23.79 -5.62
N TRP A 105 -14.72 23.95 -5.45
CA TRP A 105 -13.85 22.88 -4.97
C TRP A 105 -14.17 22.49 -3.53
N ARG A 106 -14.52 23.46 -2.69
CA ARG A 106 -15.03 23.20 -1.34
C ARG A 106 -16.29 22.36 -1.35
N ALA A 107 -17.27 22.68 -2.21
CA ALA A 107 -18.50 21.90 -2.31
C ALA A 107 -18.19 20.45 -2.71
N ILE A 108 -17.39 20.25 -3.76
CA ILE A 108 -16.97 18.91 -4.20
C ILE A 108 -16.23 18.15 -3.10
N ALA A 109 -15.29 18.82 -2.41
CA ALA A 109 -14.53 18.20 -1.33
C ALA A 109 -15.43 17.76 -0.17
N VAL A 110 -16.40 18.60 0.21
CA VAL A 110 -17.36 18.33 1.28
C VAL A 110 -18.33 17.21 0.91
N ASP A 111 -18.82 17.21 -0.34
CA ASP A 111 -19.80 16.25 -0.84
C ASP A 111 -19.18 14.91 -1.29
N THR A 112 -17.87 14.75 -1.10
CA THR A 112 -17.15 13.52 -1.44
C THR A 112 -16.47 12.94 -0.19
N PRO A 113 -17.22 12.19 0.65
CA PRO A 113 -16.70 11.57 1.87
C PRO A 113 -15.43 10.72 1.66
N GLY A 114 -15.31 10.05 0.50
CA GLY A 114 -14.15 9.23 0.17
C GLY A 114 -12.81 10.00 0.16
N LEU A 115 -12.82 11.33 -0.03
CA LEU A 115 -11.60 12.14 0.07
C LEU A 115 -11.05 12.20 1.50
N TRP A 116 -11.92 12.05 2.50
CA TRP A 116 -11.58 12.14 3.91
C TRP A 116 -11.30 10.78 4.53
N GLY A 117 -11.44 9.70 3.75
CA GLY A 117 -11.41 8.32 4.21
C GLY A 117 -10.07 7.90 4.80
N ARG A 118 -8.95 8.49 4.36
CA ARG A 118 -7.60 8.18 4.88
C ARG A 118 -7.12 9.26 5.84
N ILE A 119 -6.87 8.89 7.10
CA ILE A 119 -6.39 9.81 8.15
C ILE A 119 -5.05 9.32 8.67
N ILE A 120 -3.98 10.06 8.36
CA ILE A 120 -2.64 9.78 8.89
C ILE A 120 -2.37 10.72 10.07
N VAL A 121 -2.16 10.16 11.26
CA VAL A 121 -1.82 10.93 12.45
C VAL A 121 -0.36 10.67 12.82
N PRO A 122 0.57 11.50 12.31
CA PRO A 122 1.99 11.22 12.44
C PRO A 122 2.53 11.42 13.84
N LYS A 123 1.86 12.16 14.74
CA LYS A 123 2.40 12.51 16.06
C LYS A 123 1.27 12.74 17.05
N LEU A 124 1.02 11.76 17.91
CA LEU A 124 -0.06 11.83 18.92
C LEU A 124 0.06 13.03 19.86
N HIS A 125 1.26 13.46 20.27
CA HIS A 125 1.40 14.63 21.16
C HIS A 125 0.93 15.95 20.56
N PHE A 126 0.82 16.07 19.23
CA PHE A 126 0.22 17.24 18.57
C PHE A 126 -1.31 17.13 18.44
N MET A 127 -1.94 16.03 18.86
CA MET A 127 -3.38 15.78 18.75
C MET A 127 -4.20 16.86 19.44
N ALA A 128 -3.84 17.24 20.67
CA ALA A 128 -4.63 18.20 21.45
C ALA A 128 -4.83 19.53 20.69
N LEU A 129 -3.82 19.97 19.94
CA LEU A 129 -3.85 21.18 19.12
C LEU A 129 -4.67 21.02 17.82
N LYS A 130 -4.93 19.78 17.40
CA LYS A 130 -5.61 19.44 16.13
C LYS A 130 -7.01 18.82 16.34
N LEU A 131 -7.48 18.67 17.59
CA LEU A 131 -8.81 18.16 17.89
C LEU A 131 -9.95 18.84 17.12
N PRO A 132 -9.99 20.19 16.96
CA PRO A 132 -11.04 20.83 16.15
C PRO A 132 -11.00 20.43 14.67
N LEU A 133 -9.80 20.21 14.13
CA LEU A 133 -9.61 19.76 12.75
C LEU A 133 -10.12 18.33 12.58
N LEU A 134 -9.75 17.43 13.50
CA LEU A 134 -10.24 16.06 13.54
C LEU A 134 -11.77 15.98 13.57
N ARG A 135 -12.41 16.77 14.45
CA ARG A 135 -13.88 16.85 14.48
C ARG A 135 -14.47 17.26 13.15
N THR A 136 -13.80 18.19 12.45
CA THR A 136 -14.22 18.63 11.12
C THR A 136 -14.09 17.51 10.10
N VAL A 137 -12.98 16.77 10.10
CA VAL A 137 -12.75 15.60 9.23
C VAL A 137 -13.79 14.52 9.50
N PHE A 138 -13.98 14.16 10.76
CA PHE A 138 -14.93 13.13 11.19
C PHE A 138 -16.38 13.47 10.83
N ALA A 139 -16.78 14.75 10.92
CA ALA A 139 -18.09 15.19 10.46
C ALA A 139 -18.32 15.01 8.93
N ARG A 140 -17.26 14.78 8.14
CA ARG A 140 -17.32 14.50 6.69
C ARG A 140 -17.35 13.00 6.35
N LEU A 141 -17.14 12.11 7.31
CA LEU A 141 -17.07 10.65 7.10
C LEU A 141 -18.44 9.93 7.14
N ARG A 142 -19.56 10.66 7.17
CA ARG A 142 -20.90 10.14 7.55
C ARG A 142 -21.38 8.88 6.80
N SER A 143 -20.79 8.54 5.66
CA SER A 143 -21.15 7.38 4.84
C SER A 143 -19.97 6.50 4.41
N VAL A 144 -18.76 6.72 4.95
CA VAL A 144 -17.55 5.99 4.57
C VAL A 144 -16.87 5.45 5.82
N ALA A 145 -16.61 4.14 5.84
CA ALA A 145 -15.74 3.54 6.84
C ALA A 145 -14.29 4.00 6.57
N PRO A 146 -13.68 4.78 7.48
CA PRO A 146 -12.35 5.33 7.24
C PRO A 146 -11.26 4.26 7.38
N GLU A 147 -10.14 4.52 6.72
CA GLU A 147 -8.83 3.94 6.97
C GLU A 147 -8.02 4.95 7.80
N ILE A 148 -7.69 4.58 9.03
CA ILE A 148 -7.03 5.45 10.00
C ILE A 148 -5.66 4.85 10.29
N GLU A 149 -4.62 5.60 9.96
CA GLU A 149 -3.23 5.28 10.24
C GLU A 149 -2.75 6.19 11.37
N ILE A 150 -2.32 5.59 12.47
CA ILE A 150 -1.88 6.29 13.69
C ILE A 150 -0.42 5.93 13.92
N THR A 151 0.45 6.92 13.83
CA THR A 151 1.85 6.75 14.20
C THR A 151 2.09 7.32 15.59
N VAL A 152 2.42 6.45 16.53
CA VAL A 152 2.86 6.83 17.87
C VAL A 152 4.37 6.98 17.83
N TRP A 153 4.87 8.16 18.17
CA TRP A 153 6.29 8.40 18.32
C TRP A 153 6.61 8.70 19.77
N GLU A 154 7.76 8.24 20.20
CA GLU A 154 8.31 8.65 21.48
C GLU A 154 9.01 9.98 21.36
N VAL A 155 8.65 10.87 22.27
CA VAL A 155 9.31 12.16 22.44
C VAL A 155 10.05 12.13 23.76
N GLY A 156 11.24 11.51 23.78
CA GLY A 156 12.12 11.48 24.96
C GLY A 156 11.43 11.08 26.28
N ASP A 157 11.99 11.50 27.42
CA ASP A 157 11.51 11.21 28.79
C ASP A 157 10.12 11.77 29.16
N TYR A 158 9.34 12.29 28.20
CA TYR A 158 8.00 12.77 28.48
C TYR A 158 7.03 11.58 28.66
N ARG A 159 6.79 11.24 29.93
CA ARG A 159 5.76 10.30 30.43
C ARG A 159 4.32 10.60 30.00
N ALA A 160 4.07 11.60 29.16
CA ALA A 160 2.75 11.83 28.60
C ALA A 160 2.56 10.93 27.38
N ALA A 161 2.33 9.62 27.62
CA ALA A 161 1.67 8.78 26.63
C ALA A 161 0.36 9.48 26.28
N VAL A 162 0.33 10.14 25.13
CA VAL A 162 -0.88 10.85 24.71
C VAL A 162 -1.91 9.80 24.39
N ASP A 163 -2.99 9.85 25.15
CA ASP A 163 -4.08 8.90 25.12
C ASP A 163 -4.73 8.87 23.71
N PRO A 164 -4.64 7.75 22.98
CA PRO A 164 -5.34 7.54 21.72
C PRO A 164 -6.86 7.76 21.83
N SER A 165 -7.43 7.74 23.04
CA SER A 165 -8.82 8.15 23.31
C SER A 165 -9.18 9.51 22.76
N LEU A 166 -8.21 10.42 22.65
CA LEU A 166 -8.46 11.75 22.13
C LEU A 166 -8.93 11.72 20.67
N LEU A 167 -8.62 10.66 19.91
CA LEU A 167 -9.20 10.42 18.59
C LEU A 167 -10.67 10.01 18.66
N PHE A 168 -10.99 9.10 19.57
CA PHE A 168 -12.27 8.39 19.61
C PHE A 168 -13.23 8.91 20.68
N GLY A 169 -12.86 10.00 21.37
CA GLY A 169 -13.58 10.55 22.50
C GLY A 169 -15.08 10.79 22.26
N ALA A 170 -15.83 10.75 23.36
CA ALA A 170 -17.28 10.54 23.44
C ALA A 170 -18.19 11.35 22.49
N ASN A 171 -17.74 12.49 21.95
CA ASN A 171 -18.54 13.36 21.08
C ASN A 171 -18.54 12.96 19.59
N ASN A 172 -17.72 11.99 19.16
CA ASN A 172 -17.71 11.51 17.77
C ASN A 172 -18.67 10.34 17.57
N ASN A 173 -19.97 10.56 17.75
CA ASN A 173 -21.00 9.53 17.59
C ASN A 173 -21.03 8.88 16.19
N ASP A 174 -20.56 9.60 15.16
CA ASP A 174 -20.56 9.12 13.77
C ASP A 174 -19.44 8.11 13.46
N LEU A 175 -18.30 8.15 14.18
CA LEU A 175 -17.23 7.13 14.02
C LEU A 175 -17.58 5.79 14.66
N ARG A 176 -18.67 5.73 15.43
CA ARG A 176 -19.02 4.54 16.22
C ARG A 176 -19.53 3.37 15.39
N LYS A 177 -19.72 3.53 14.07
CA LYS A 177 -20.33 2.50 13.23
C LYS A 177 -19.33 1.46 12.74
N SER A 178 -18.21 1.89 12.14
CA SER A 178 -17.25 0.97 11.52
C SER A 178 -15.98 1.68 11.10
N ILE A 179 -14.81 1.07 11.36
CA ILE A 179 -13.53 1.43 10.75
C ILE A 179 -13.11 0.31 9.79
N LYS A 180 -12.65 0.66 8.59
CA LYS A 180 -12.16 -0.32 7.61
C LYS A 180 -10.76 -0.81 7.98
N LEU A 181 -9.86 0.12 8.28
CA LEU A 181 -8.50 -0.20 8.69
C LEU A 181 -8.10 0.73 9.84
N LEU A 182 -7.64 0.16 10.95
CA LEU A 182 -6.96 0.89 12.02
C LEU A 182 -5.53 0.37 12.09
N GLU A 183 -4.57 1.18 11.67
CA GLU A 183 -3.16 0.82 11.69
C GLU A 183 -2.44 1.65 12.75
N ILE A 184 -1.70 0.99 13.65
CA ILE A 184 -1.08 1.62 14.81
C ILE A 184 0.41 1.25 14.85
N TYR A 185 1.26 2.24 14.62
CA TYR A 185 2.70 2.10 14.78
C TYR A 185 3.09 2.51 16.19
N LEU A 186 3.63 1.57 16.96
CA LEU A 186 4.00 1.77 18.36
C LEU A 186 5.48 1.46 18.55
N PRO A 187 6.25 2.27 19.27
CA PRO A 187 7.58 1.84 19.68
C PRO A 187 7.49 0.69 20.68
N THR A 188 8.41 -0.26 20.60
CA THR A 188 8.42 -1.48 21.44
C THR A 188 8.21 -1.15 22.92
N ARG A 189 9.00 -0.23 23.48
CA ARG A 189 8.94 0.15 24.90
C ARG A 189 7.62 0.85 25.31
N SER A 190 6.81 1.31 24.35
CA SER A 190 5.50 1.92 24.59
C SER A 190 4.34 0.93 24.53
N MET A 191 4.55 -0.30 24.03
CA MET A 191 3.49 -1.30 23.84
C MET A 191 2.72 -1.67 25.12
N PRO A 192 3.36 -1.89 26.29
CA PRO A 192 2.62 -2.23 27.52
C PRO A 192 1.68 -1.11 27.98
N ASN A 193 2.08 0.15 27.76
CA ASN A 193 1.31 1.33 28.14
C ASN A 193 0.14 1.57 27.20
N PHE A 194 0.25 1.13 25.93
CA PHE A 194 -0.80 1.30 24.94
C PHE A 194 -2.11 0.60 25.33
N ILE A 195 -2.02 -0.48 26.09
CA ILE A 195 -3.21 -1.28 26.42
C ILE A 195 -3.86 -0.84 27.76
N GLY A 196 -3.22 0.07 28.50
CA GLY A 196 -3.75 0.60 29.77
C GLY A 196 -4.86 1.65 29.62
N PHE A 197 -5.27 2.01 28.41
CA PHE A 197 -6.25 3.06 28.18
C PHE A 197 -7.69 2.54 28.41
N THR A 198 -8.45 3.20 29.29
CA THR A 198 -9.85 2.87 29.65
C THR A 198 -10.86 3.53 28.71
N VAL A 199 -10.80 3.20 27.42
CA VAL A 199 -11.38 4.05 26.36
C VAL A 199 -12.53 3.40 25.63
N CYS A 200 -13.52 4.22 25.26
CA CYS A 200 -14.57 3.83 24.32
C CYS A 200 -14.03 3.86 22.87
N TRP A 201 -13.46 2.76 22.41
CA TRP A 201 -13.08 2.60 21.01
C TRP A 201 -14.31 2.32 20.13
N PRO A 202 -14.19 2.51 18.80
CA PRO A 202 -15.24 2.12 17.86
C PRO A 202 -15.60 0.64 18.01
N LYS A 203 -16.90 0.35 17.93
CA LYS A 203 -17.41 -0.98 18.22
C LYS A 203 -16.94 -2.03 17.21
N TRP A 204 -16.78 -1.65 15.94
CA TRP A 204 -16.47 -2.56 14.85
C TRP A 204 -15.28 -2.06 14.02
N ILE A 205 -14.29 -2.94 13.86
CA ILE A 205 -13.10 -2.72 13.07
C ILE A 205 -12.94 -3.90 12.12
N GLU A 206 -12.93 -3.62 10.82
CA GLU A 206 -12.73 -4.66 9.82
C GLU A 206 -11.31 -5.21 9.91
N CYS A 207 -10.29 -4.34 9.93
CA CYS A 207 -8.89 -4.71 10.06
C CYS A 207 -8.17 -3.85 11.11
N LEU A 208 -7.60 -4.48 12.14
CA LEU A 208 -6.72 -3.85 13.13
C LEU A 208 -5.29 -4.33 12.89
N GLN A 209 -4.39 -3.40 12.61
CA GLN A 209 -2.97 -3.66 12.41
C GLN A 209 -2.15 -2.95 13.49
N ILE A 210 -1.25 -3.68 14.14
CA ILE A 210 -0.33 -3.11 15.12
C ILE A 210 1.09 -3.45 14.69
N VAL A 211 1.91 -2.41 14.50
CA VAL A 211 3.30 -2.52 14.06
C VAL A 211 4.20 -2.00 15.18
N ALA A 212 4.98 -2.90 15.76
CA ALA A 212 6.03 -2.51 16.70
C ALA A 212 7.22 -1.91 15.94
N THR A 213 7.76 -0.80 16.44
CA THR A 213 8.87 -0.04 15.86
C THR A 213 10.01 0.10 16.86
N GLY A 214 11.25 0.20 16.37
CA GLY A 214 12.44 0.33 17.22
C GLY A 214 13.09 -1.02 17.58
N SER A 215 14.06 -0.98 18.50
CA SER A 215 14.87 -2.15 18.87
C SER A 215 14.04 -3.18 19.66
N LEU A 216 14.22 -4.46 19.32
CA LEU A 216 13.61 -5.61 20.00
C LEU A 216 14.27 -5.95 21.35
N GLU A 217 15.30 -5.20 21.77
CA GLU A 217 16.05 -5.46 23.02
C GLU A 217 15.25 -5.16 24.30
N ALA A 218 14.21 -4.31 24.22
CA ALA A 218 13.32 -4.08 25.34
C ALA A 218 12.26 -5.19 25.38
N ILE A 219 12.42 -6.14 26.29
CA ILE A 219 11.43 -7.19 26.54
C ILE A 219 10.18 -6.51 27.14
N SER A 220 9.16 -6.38 26.31
CA SER A 220 7.87 -5.83 26.71
C SER A 220 6.78 -6.79 26.25
N THR A 221 6.10 -7.41 27.20
CA THR A 221 4.98 -8.30 26.92
C THR A 221 3.75 -7.51 26.50
N PHE A 222 3.18 -7.84 25.35
CA PHE A 222 1.95 -7.28 24.82
C PHE A 222 0.78 -8.21 25.13
N HIS A 223 -0.15 -7.74 25.96
CA HIS A 223 -1.28 -8.54 26.42
C HIS A 223 -2.45 -8.41 25.44
N LEU A 224 -2.71 -9.47 24.67
CA LEU A 224 -3.74 -9.49 23.64
C LEU A 224 -5.15 -9.33 24.23
N THR A 225 -5.42 -9.98 25.36
CA THR A 225 -6.71 -9.93 26.07
C THR A 225 -7.19 -8.49 26.30
N ARG A 226 -6.25 -7.70 26.78
CA ARG A 226 -6.43 -6.32 27.21
C ARG A 226 -6.60 -5.38 25.99
N LEU A 227 -6.08 -5.77 24.82
CA LEU A 227 -6.37 -5.12 23.53
C LEU A 227 -7.81 -5.41 23.10
N ILE A 228 -8.26 -6.66 23.22
CA ILE A 228 -9.59 -7.09 22.76
C ILE A 228 -10.70 -6.49 23.60
N ASP A 229 -10.48 -6.33 24.90
CA ASP A 229 -11.42 -5.61 25.79
C ASP A 229 -11.75 -4.21 25.25
N ASN A 230 -10.76 -3.58 24.61
CA ASN A 230 -10.92 -2.30 23.95
C ASN A 230 -11.59 -2.42 22.58
N PHE A 231 -11.41 -3.53 21.87
CA PHE A 231 -11.88 -3.73 20.49
C PHE A 231 -12.66 -5.05 20.32
N PRO A 232 -13.90 -5.12 20.82
CA PRO A 232 -14.62 -6.39 20.92
C PRO A 232 -15.13 -6.96 19.58
N LEU A 233 -15.21 -6.17 18.51
CA LEU A 233 -15.62 -6.65 17.18
C LEU A 233 -14.54 -6.35 16.14
N ILE A 234 -13.43 -7.06 16.23
CA ILE A 234 -12.38 -7.07 15.19
C ILE A 234 -12.61 -8.28 14.29
N LYS A 235 -12.69 -8.07 12.97
CA LYS A 235 -12.74 -9.18 12.01
C LYS A 235 -11.35 -9.71 11.65
N GLU A 236 -10.39 -8.81 11.41
CA GLU A 236 -9.02 -9.14 11.06
C GLU A 236 -8.04 -8.45 12.01
N LEU A 237 -7.13 -9.23 12.60
CA LEU A 237 -6.08 -8.75 13.48
C LEU A 237 -4.71 -9.08 12.88
N ARG A 238 -3.85 -8.08 12.72
CA ARG A 238 -2.47 -8.26 12.26
C ARG A 238 -1.49 -7.64 13.24
N LEU A 239 -0.49 -8.41 13.66
CA LEU A 239 0.54 -8.01 14.60
C LEU A 239 1.91 -8.17 13.94
N TYR A 240 2.68 -7.09 13.87
CA TYR A 240 3.98 -7.04 13.22
C TYR A 240 5.08 -6.66 14.23
N ASN A 241 6.14 -7.48 14.29
CA ASN A 241 7.35 -7.29 15.09
C ASN A 241 7.10 -7.15 16.61
N VAL A 242 5.99 -7.68 17.12
CA VAL A 242 5.65 -7.63 18.54
C VAL A 242 6.60 -8.56 19.31
N PRO A 243 7.46 -8.05 20.22
CA PRO A 243 8.55 -8.87 20.77
C PRO A 243 8.05 -10.06 21.57
N GLU A 244 7.00 -9.87 22.35
CA GLU A 244 6.38 -10.89 23.20
C GLU A 244 4.86 -10.67 23.23
N LEU A 245 4.09 -11.69 22.84
CA LEU A 245 2.63 -11.69 22.84
C LEU A 245 2.11 -12.63 23.92
N ALA A 246 1.33 -12.10 24.87
CA ALA A 246 0.65 -12.88 25.89
C ALA A 246 -0.86 -12.96 25.60
N ILE A 247 -1.39 -14.18 25.66
CA ILE A 247 -2.81 -14.53 25.55
C ILE A 247 -3.15 -15.24 26.86
N GLU A 248 -3.72 -14.50 27.81
CA GLU A 248 -3.74 -14.90 29.22
C GLU A 248 -5.03 -15.61 29.65
N GLN A 249 -6.10 -15.50 28.86
CA GLN A 249 -7.43 -15.98 29.24
C GLN A 249 -8.19 -16.49 28.01
N GLU A 250 -9.02 -17.50 28.23
CA GLU A 250 -10.07 -17.92 27.31
C GLU A 250 -11.03 -16.75 27.13
N MET A 251 -10.77 -15.98 26.08
CA MET A 251 -11.63 -14.87 25.69
C MET A 251 -12.42 -15.30 24.48
N ALA A 252 -13.69 -14.92 24.46
CA ALA A 252 -14.55 -15.00 23.30
C ALA A 252 -14.06 -14.00 22.24
N LEU A 253 -12.97 -14.35 21.56
CA LEU A 253 -12.45 -13.70 20.37
C LEU A 253 -13.25 -14.12 19.13
N ASP A 254 -14.54 -14.33 19.32
CA ASP A 254 -15.46 -14.88 18.33
C ASP A 254 -15.61 -13.93 17.14
N SER A 255 -15.19 -12.66 17.24
CA SER A 255 -15.23 -11.77 16.09
C SER A 255 -14.08 -12.01 15.10
N VAL A 256 -12.91 -12.49 15.57
CA VAL A 256 -11.68 -12.54 14.77
C VAL A 256 -11.72 -13.74 13.84
N GLN A 257 -11.76 -13.46 12.55
CA GLN A 257 -11.75 -14.43 11.46
C GLN A 257 -10.37 -14.59 10.83
N ILE A 258 -9.56 -13.53 10.85
CA ILE A 258 -8.23 -13.52 10.25
C ILE A 258 -7.23 -13.07 11.31
N LEU A 259 -6.22 -13.90 11.58
CA LEU A 259 -5.10 -13.57 12.45
C LEU A 259 -3.80 -13.65 11.64
N ALA A 260 -3.05 -12.55 11.60
CA ALA A 260 -1.71 -12.51 11.02
C ALA A 260 -0.68 -12.13 12.08
N LEU A 261 0.33 -12.96 12.28
CA LEU A 261 1.45 -12.72 13.18
C LEU A 261 2.73 -12.71 12.34
N THR A 262 3.49 -11.62 12.39
CA THR A 262 4.75 -11.50 11.65
C THR A 262 5.86 -11.02 12.57
N GLY A 263 6.93 -11.80 12.75
CA GLY A 263 8.04 -11.41 13.63
C GLY A 263 7.65 -11.36 15.10
N VAL A 264 6.74 -12.24 15.54
CA VAL A 264 6.19 -12.24 16.90
C VAL A 264 6.73 -13.42 17.72
N ARG A 265 7.09 -13.22 18.98
CA ARG A 265 7.25 -14.33 19.93
C ARG A 265 5.98 -14.48 20.75
N VAL A 266 5.30 -15.61 20.65
CA VAL A 266 4.06 -15.88 21.40
C VAL A 266 4.45 -16.65 22.66
N ILE A 267 4.20 -16.04 23.82
CA ILE A 267 4.54 -16.65 25.12
C ILE A 267 3.60 -17.80 25.48
N PRO A 268 2.27 -17.71 25.31
CA PRO A 268 1.42 -18.86 25.54
C PRO A 268 1.65 -19.95 24.48
N PRO A 269 1.28 -21.20 24.80
CA PRO A 269 1.22 -22.28 23.83
C PRO A 269 0.38 -21.89 22.61
N PHE A 270 0.71 -22.48 21.46
CA PHE A 270 -0.14 -22.44 20.27
C PHE A 270 -1.60 -22.84 20.57
N ALA A 271 -1.83 -23.69 21.57
CA ALA A 271 -3.16 -24.10 22.03
C ALA A 271 -4.09 -22.93 22.40
N SER A 272 -3.55 -21.79 22.83
CA SER A 272 -4.34 -20.58 23.11
C SER A 272 -5.06 -20.02 21.87
N LEU A 273 -4.64 -20.38 20.66
CA LEU A 273 -5.37 -20.03 19.43
C LEU A 273 -6.72 -20.75 19.32
N ALA A 274 -6.93 -21.86 20.04
CA ALA A 274 -8.23 -22.55 20.08
C ALA A 274 -9.35 -21.69 20.71
N TRP A 275 -8.99 -20.64 21.45
CA TRP A 275 -9.94 -19.65 21.95
C TRP A 275 -10.53 -18.76 20.82
N LEU A 276 -9.94 -18.79 19.62
CA LEU A 276 -10.43 -18.09 18.43
C LEU A 276 -11.43 -18.96 17.66
N SER A 277 -12.61 -19.18 18.24
CA SER A 277 -13.60 -20.15 17.71
C SER A 277 -13.99 -19.91 16.24
N ASN A 278 -13.97 -18.65 15.79
CA ASN A 278 -14.34 -18.24 14.43
C ASN A 278 -13.15 -17.96 13.50
N LEU A 279 -11.94 -18.40 13.88
CA LEU A 279 -10.75 -18.22 13.06
C LEU A 279 -10.86 -19.01 11.75
N VAL A 280 -10.84 -18.30 10.63
CA VAL A 280 -10.89 -18.85 9.27
C VAL A 280 -9.50 -18.85 8.62
N THR A 281 -8.68 -17.84 8.90
CA THR A 281 -7.35 -17.68 8.31
C THR A 281 -6.31 -17.39 9.38
N LEU A 282 -5.22 -18.17 9.36
CA LEU A 282 -4.07 -17.99 10.23
C LEU A 282 -2.81 -17.80 9.36
N ASP A 283 -2.16 -16.64 9.48
CA ASP A 283 -0.88 -16.34 8.84
C ASP A 283 0.19 -16.13 9.92
N VAL A 284 1.23 -16.95 9.90
CA VAL A 284 2.33 -16.90 10.87
C VAL A 284 3.67 -16.88 10.15
N THR A 285 4.30 -15.71 10.15
CA THR A 285 5.58 -15.47 9.49
C THR A 285 6.64 -15.10 10.53
N ILE A 286 7.78 -15.79 10.55
CA ILE A 286 8.90 -15.53 11.48
C ILE A 286 8.38 -15.46 12.94
N THR A 287 7.43 -16.35 13.28
CA THR A 287 6.76 -16.37 14.57
C THR A 287 7.24 -17.57 15.38
N ILE A 288 7.55 -17.36 16.65
CA ILE A 288 8.01 -18.43 17.55
C ILE A 288 6.95 -18.61 18.62
N PHE A 289 6.32 -19.78 18.66
CA PHE A 289 5.45 -20.17 19.75
C PHE A 289 6.29 -20.82 20.85
N GLN A 290 5.94 -20.56 22.11
CA GLN A 290 6.54 -21.28 23.22
C GLN A 290 6.21 -22.77 23.12
N ASP A 291 7.25 -23.61 23.18
CA ASP A 291 7.10 -25.06 23.19
C ASP A 291 6.56 -25.50 24.54
N ASP A 292 5.24 -25.50 24.65
CA ASP A 292 4.57 -26.09 25.78
C ASP A 292 4.18 -27.52 25.40
N MET A 293 4.86 -28.47 26.06
CA MET A 293 4.71 -29.93 26.01
C MET A 293 3.31 -30.42 26.47
N LEU A 294 2.26 -29.60 26.31
CA LEU A 294 0.91 -29.93 26.71
C LEU A 294 0.34 -31.01 25.80
N ASP A 295 0.06 -32.19 26.36
CA ASP A 295 -0.55 -33.36 25.69
C ASP A 295 -2.00 -33.14 25.19
N THR A 296 -2.43 -31.89 25.04
CA THR A 296 -3.78 -31.53 24.63
C THR A 296 -3.86 -31.39 23.11
N ASP A 297 -4.84 -32.08 22.52
CA ASP A 297 -5.22 -31.87 21.12
C ASP A 297 -5.77 -30.45 20.91
N ILE A 298 -5.40 -29.84 19.78
CA ILE A 298 -5.75 -28.46 19.45
C ILE A 298 -6.71 -28.49 18.27
N ASN A 299 -7.95 -28.10 18.52
CA ASN A 299 -9.01 -28.12 17.52
C ASN A 299 -9.31 -26.70 17.02
N LEU A 300 -9.12 -26.48 15.71
CA LEU A 300 -9.48 -25.25 15.01
C LEU A 300 -10.52 -25.60 13.93
N GLU A 301 -11.77 -25.81 14.35
CA GLU A 301 -12.84 -26.37 13.52
C GLU A 301 -13.15 -25.56 12.26
N ASN A 302 -13.03 -24.23 12.35
CA ASN A 302 -13.39 -23.29 11.29
C ASN A 302 -12.20 -22.84 10.43
N LEU A 303 -10.98 -23.31 10.72
CA LEU A 303 -9.79 -22.88 10.00
C LEU A 303 -9.78 -23.45 8.58
N GLN A 304 -9.71 -22.56 7.59
CA GLN A 304 -9.76 -22.89 6.16
C GLN A 304 -8.44 -22.58 5.43
N ASP A 305 -7.69 -21.56 5.89
CA ASP A 305 -6.42 -21.13 5.30
C ASP A 305 -5.36 -21.03 6.41
N ILE A 306 -4.27 -21.77 6.29
CA ILE A 306 -3.11 -21.65 7.17
C ILE A 306 -1.86 -21.32 6.35
N ARG A 307 -1.13 -20.28 6.75
CA ARG A 307 0.13 -19.87 6.13
C ARG A 307 1.22 -19.83 7.16
N VAL A 308 2.31 -20.54 6.90
CA VAL A 308 3.44 -20.67 7.81
C VAL A 308 4.71 -20.40 7.05
N ASN A 309 5.48 -19.40 7.49
CA ASN A 309 6.73 -19.02 6.86
C ASN A 309 7.81 -18.81 7.91
N LYS A 310 8.85 -19.65 7.94
CA LYS A 310 9.96 -19.58 8.91
C LYS A 310 9.52 -19.44 10.38
N SER A 311 8.42 -20.10 10.75
CA SER A 311 7.86 -20.08 12.10
C SER A 311 8.10 -21.42 12.79
N ASP A 312 8.16 -21.43 14.13
CA ASP A 312 8.50 -22.59 14.96
C ASP A 312 7.55 -22.73 16.16
N GLY A 313 7.49 -23.90 16.77
CA GLY A 313 6.67 -24.20 17.95
C GLY A 313 5.20 -24.54 17.64
N ILE A 314 4.87 -24.84 16.37
CA ILE A 314 3.52 -25.28 15.99
C ILE A 314 3.40 -26.80 16.23
N PRO A 315 2.46 -27.26 17.07
CA PRO A 315 2.32 -28.69 17.42
C PRO A 315 1.54 -29.46 16.34
N TRP A 316 2.16 -29.65 15.16
CA TRP A 316 1.52 -30.24 13.98
C TRP A 316 0.89 -31.62 14.20
N THR A 317 1.47 -32.46 15.07
CA THR A 317 0.91 -33.78 15.40
C THR A 317 -0.45 -33.73 16.11
N ARG A 318 -0.71 -32.64 16.84
CA ARG A 318 -1.91 -32.44 17.70
C ARG A 318 -2.92 -31.46 17.12
N LEU A 319 -2.56 -30.81 16.00
CA LEU A 319 -3.43 -29.85 15.34
C LEU A 319 -4.50 -30.57 14.49
N TYR A 320 -5.77 -30.27 14.78
CA TYR A 320 -6.95 -30.76 14.07
C TYR A 320 -7.69 -29.61 13.40
N THR A 321 -7.82 -29.68 12.06
CA THR A 321 -8.35 -28.61 11.20
C THR A 321 -9.23 -29.21 10.10
N PRO A 322 -10.45 -29.68 10.43
CA PRO A 322 -11.28 -30.47 9.52
C PRO A 322 -11.73 -29.71 8.26
N GLN A 323 -11.78 -28.38 8.32
CA GLN A 323 -12.18 -27.52 7.19
C GLN A 323 -11.00 -26.96 6.39
N LEU A 324 -9.77 -27.39 6.67
CA LEU A 324 -8.58 -26.83 6.05
C LEU A 324 -8.55 -27.08 4.53
N ALA A 325 -8.74 -26.02 3.75
CA ALA A 325 -8.78 -26.08 2.29
C ALA A 325 -7.48 -25.58 1.65
N ARG A 326 -6.75 -24.69 2.34
CA ARG A 326 -5.50 -24.11 1.88
C ARG A 326 -4.41 -24.20 2.94
N MET A 327 -3.22 -24.57 2.52
CA MET A 327 -2.02 -24.55 3.34
C MET A 327 -0.84 -23.96 2.56
N ASP A 328 -0.19 -22.95 3.11
CA ASP A 328 1.04 -22.40 2.56
C ASP A 328 2.18 -22.65 3.57
N PHE A 329 3.26 -23.28 3.14
CA PHE A 329 4.36 -23.70 4.01
C PHE A 329 5.73 -23.36 3.41
N PHE A 330 6.32 -22.26 3.86
CA PHE A 330 7.59 -21.75 3.37
C PHE A 330 8.68 -21.95 4.42
N PHE A 331 9.32 -23.12 4.41
CA PHE A 331 10.45 -23.46 5.28
C PHE A 331 11.75 -23.60 4.48
N GLY A 332 12.89 -23.46 5.16
CA GLY A 332 14.23 -23.51 4.55
C GLY A 332 14.84 -24.90 4.42
N GLY A 333 14.05 -25.97 4.51
CA GLY A 333 14.51 -27.36 4.49
C GLY A 333 13.42 -28.36 4.11
N PRO A 334 13.71 -29.67 4.22
CA PRO A 334 12.72 -30.72 3.97
C PRO A 334 11.54 -30.61 4.95
N PHE A 335 10.37 -31.13 4.56
CA PHE A 335 9.21 -31.16 5.45
C PHE A 335 9.50 -31.96 6.73
N PRO A 336 9.32 -31.36 7.92
CA PRO A 336 9.38 -32.08 9.19
C PRO A 336 8.37 -33.24 9.27
N GLU A 337 8.69 -34.33 9.97
CA GLU A 337 7.84 -35.54 10.02
C GLU A 337 6.47 -35.28 10.68
N ASP A 338 6.39 -34.35 11.62
CA ASP A 338 5.16 -33.90 12.25
C ASP A 338 4.26 -33.13 11.26
N VAL A 339 4.84 -32.28 10.42
CA VAL A 339 4.16 -31.60 9.29
C VAL A 339 3.64 -32.62 8.28
N LEU A 340 4.45 -33.63 7.93
CA LEU A 340 4.01 -34.71 7.04
C LEU A 340 2.86 -35.52 7.64
N SER A 341 2.94 -35.82 8.92
CA SER A 341 1.87 -36.48 9.67
C SER A 341 0.60 -35.64 9.67
N PHE A 342 0.72 -34.31 9.81
CA PHE A 342 -0.40 -33.38 9.72
C PHE A 342 -1.03 -33.37 8.32
N MET A 343 -0.24 -33.30 7.25
CA MET A 343 -0.73 -33.35 5.87
C MET A 343 -1.45 -34.67 5.57
N LYS A 344 -0.90 -35.80 6.02
CA LYS A 344 -1.53 -37.14 5.86
C LYS A 344 -2.91 -37.22 6.50
N ARG A 345 -3.15 -36.48 7.59
CA ARG A 345 -4.47 -36.38 8.25
C ARG A 345 -5.41 -35.38 7.58
N ASN A 346 -4.88 -34.40 6.85
CA ASN A 346 -5.63 -33.32 6.20
C ASN A 346 -5.65 -33.46 4.67
N GLN A 347 -6.05 -34.62 4.16
CA GLN A 347 -6.07 -34.90 2.71
C GLN A 347 -7.11 -34.07 1.94
N GLN A 348 -8.00 -33.36 2.64
CA GLN A 348 -8.96 -32.44 2.05
C GLN A 348 -8.36 -31.11 1.55
N ILE A 349 -7.07 -30.84 1.84
CA ILE A 349 -6.37 -29.64 1.35
C ILE A 349 -6.38 -29.62 -0.19
N ARG A 350 -6.92 -28.54 -0.76
CA ARG A 350 -7.05 -28.36 -2.22
C ARG A 350 -6.03 -27.40 -2.79
N ARG A 351 -5.52 -26.47 -1.98
CA ARG A 351 -4.48 -25.53 -2.36
C ARG A 351 -3.27 -25.68 -1.45
N PHE A 352 -2.10 -25.84 -2.05
CA PHE A 352 -0.86 -25.99 -1.32
C PHE A 352 0.22 -25.12 -1.96
N ALA A 353 0.87 -24.29 -1.14
CA ALA A 353 2.01 -23.49 -1.57
C ALA A 353 3.23 -23.86 -0.74
N PHE A 354 4.40 -24.02 -1.35
CA PHE A 354 5.62 -24.25 -0.58
C PHE A 354 6.90 -23.81 -1.31
N ARG A 355 7.99 -23.68 -0.55
CA ARG A 355 9.32 -23.49 -1.12
C ARG A 355 9.92 -24.84 -1.51
N SER A 356 10.20 -25.03 -2.78
CA SER A 356 10.81 -26.28 -3.25
C SER A 356 12.27 -26.36 -2.86
N ILE A 357 12.58 -27.42 -2.12
CA ILE A 357 13.89 -27.78 -1.61
C ILE A 357 13.91 -29.32 -1.59
N GLU A 358 14.96 -29.94 -2.13
CA GLU A 358 15.15 -31.39 -2.13
C GLU A 358 13.93 -32.17 -2.69
N ASN A 359 13.48 -33.22 -2.00
CA ASN A 359 12.41 -34.13 -2.43
C ASN A 359 10.99 -33.70 -1.97
N ASN A 360 10.81 -32.43 -1.58
CA ASN A 360 9.52 -31.95 -1.04
C ASN A 360 8.37 -32.15 -2.05
N LEU A 361 8.64 -32.03 -3.35
CA LEU A 361 7.64 -32.22 -4.40
C LEU A 361 7.05 -33.64 -4.41
N GLN A 362 7.91 -34.66 -4.39
CA GLN A 362 7.46 -36.06 -4.44
C GLN A 362 6.73 -36.43 -3.15
N VAL A 363 7.21 -35.94 -2.01
CA VAL A 363 6.56 -36.18 -0.73
C VAL A 363 5.18 -35.52 -0.69
N ALA A 364 5.05 -34.25 -1.11
CA ALA A 364 3.77 -33.54 -1.18
C ALA A 364 2.75 -34.27 -2.06
N ALA A 365 3.19 -34.78 -3.22
CA ALA A 365 2.33 -35.54 -4.13
C ALA A 365 1.75 -36.83 -3.51
N LEU A 366 2.51 -37.46 -2.60
CA LEU A 366 2.07 -38.66 -1.90
C LEU A 366 1.10 -38.36 -0.76
N VAL A 367 1.32 -37.26 -0.03
CA VAL A 367 0.52 -36.94 1.17
C VAL A 367 -0.74 -36.11 0.88
N LEU A 368 -0.79 -35.38 -0.24
CA LEU A 368 -1.92 -34.53 -0.64
C LEU A 368 -2.48 -34.95 -2.00
N PRO A 369 -3.20 -36.09 -2.07
CA PRO A 369 -3.68 -36.65 -3.34
C PRO A 369 -4.76 -35.77 -4.00
N GLU A 370 -5.61 -35.08 -3.24
CA GLU A 370 -6.74 -34.28 -3.73
C GLU A 370 -6.38 -32.83 -4.14
N LEU A 371 -5.08 -32.54 -4.28
CA LEU A 371 -4.61 -31.18 -4.55
C LEU A 371 -5.08 -30.68 -5.92
N GLU A 372 -5.79 -29.54 -5.94
CA GLU A 372 -6.29 -28.89 -7.16
C GLU A 372 -5.38 -27.74 -7.61
N THR A 373 -4.74 -27.05 -6.67
CA THR A 373 -3.86 -25.91 -6.92
C THR A 373 -2.53 -26.10 -6.19
N LEU A 374 -1.44 -26.04 -6.93
CA LEU A 374 -0.08 -26.15 -6.39
C LEU A 374 0.71 -24.89 -6.73
N GLU A 375 1.34 -24.31 -5.72
CA GLU A 375 2.21 -23.15 -5.85
C GLU A 375 3.62 -23.51 -5.34
N ILE A 376 4.61 -23.34 -6.20
CA ILE A 376 5.99 -23.74 -5.94
C ILE A 376 6.86 -22.49 -6.00
N ALA A 377 7.56 -22.18 -4.91
CA ALA A 377 8.58 -21.14 -4.90
C ALA A 377 9.98 -21.77 -4.94
N GLY A 378 10.79 -21.45 -5.95
CA GLY A 378 12.16 -21.97 -6.11
C GLY A 378 12.28 -22.99 -7.24
N ASP A 379 13.23 -23.91 -7.09
CA ASP A 379 13.55 -24.92 -8.10
C ASP A 379 12.43 -25.97 -8.22
N TYR A 380 11.93 -26.21 -9.42
CA TYR A 380 10.85 -27.18 -9.68
C TYR A 380 11.37 -28.46 -10.34
N GLN A 381 12.69 -28.68 -10.33
CA GLN A 381 13.28 -29.95 -10.75
C GLN A 381 12.69 -31.13 -9.98
N GLY A 382 12.40 -32.22 -10.69
CA GLY A 382 11.79 -33.42 -10.13
C GLY A 382 10.28 -33.34 -9.95
N LEU A 383 9.63 -32.25 -10.39
CA LEU A 383 8.16 -32.17 -10.50
C LEU A 383 7.61 -33.31 -11.38
N TYR A 384 8.38 -33.73 -12.38
CA TYR A 384 8.11 -34.91 -13.18
C TYR A 384 9.41 -35.61 -13.58
N ASP A 385 9.63 -36.82 -13.07
CA ASP A 385 10.76 -37.66 -13.49
C ASP A 385 10.34 -38.63 -14.60
N HIS A 386 10.80 -38.33 -15.82
CA HIS A 386 10.55 -39.15 -17.01
C HIS A 386 11.39 -40.44 -17.04
N SER A 387 12.48 -40.50 -16.25
CA SER A 387 13.43 -41.63 -16.29
C SER A 387 12.93 -42.84 -15.49
N THR A 388 12.11 -42.60 -14.47
CA THR A 388 11.53 -43.64 -13.61
C THR A 388 10.17 -44.15 -14.10
N THR A 389 9.55 -43.49 -15.08
CA THR A 389 8.17 -43.75 -15.51
C THR A 389 8.06 -44.71 -16.69
N GLY A 390 8.37 -45.98 -16.42
CA GLY A 390 7.86 -47.12 -17.21
C GLY A 390 6.43 -47.55 -16.80
N SER A 391 5.89 -47.09 -15.67
CA SER A 391 4.53 -47.44 -15.23
C SER A 391 3.92 -46.48 -14.18
N GLN A 392 2.93 -45.71 -14.65
CA GLN A 392 1.59 -45.47 -14.06
C GLN A 392 1.26 -44.43 -12.97
N VAL A 393 2.15 -43.77 -12.24
CA VAL A 393 1.68 -42.78 -11.22
C VAL A 393 2.19 -41.37 -11.49
N LEU A 394 1.39 -40.59 -12.23
CA LEU A 394 1.58 -39.15 -12.33
C LEU A 394 1.30 -38.50 -10.96
N PRO A 395 2.21 -37.67 -10.42
CA PRO A 395 2.00 -36.97 -9.16
C PRO A 395 0.82 -35.99 -9.27
N PHE A 396 0.14 -35.73 -8.14
CA PHE A 396 -0.96 -34.75 -7.99
C PHE A 396 -2.18 -34.97 -8.89
N HIS A 397 -2.71 -36.18 -9.03
CA HIS A 397 -3.71 -36.55 -10.04
C HIS A 397 -4.94 -35.60 -10.24
N ARG A 398 -5.31 -34.79 -9.23
CA ARG A 398 -6.38 -33.77 -9.29
C ARG A 398 -5.93 -32.35 -9.70
N LEU A 399 -4.63 -32.11 -9.85
CA LEU A 399 -4.06 -30.78 -10.06
C LEU A 399 -4.56 -30.12 -11.34
N ARG A 400 -5.13 -28.92 -11.20
CA ARG A 400 -5.70 -28.08 -12.26
C ARG A 400 -4.91 -26.81 -12.48
N HIS A 401 -4.32 -26.26 -11.42
CA HIS A 401 -3.65 -24.97 -11.42
C HIS A 401 -2.25 -25.14 -10.85
N LEU A 402 -1.23 -24.81 -11.64
CA LEU A 402 0.16 -24.85 -11.22
C LEU A 402 0.74 -23.44 -11.32
N LEU A 403 1.24 -22.90 -10.22
CA LEU A 403 1.97 -21.64 -10.17
C LEU A 403 3.42 -21.94 -9.75
N ILE A 404 4.39 -21.49 -10.52
CA ILE A 404 5.81 -21.65 -10.23
C ILE A 404 6.44 -20.27 -10.17
N THR A 405 7.03 -19.93 -9.02
CA THR A 405 7.80 -18.69 -8.83
C THR A 405 9.28 -19.05 -8.78
N THR A 406 10.04 -18.70 -9.81
CA THR A 406 11.46 -19.08 -9.95
C THR A 406 12.33 -17.90 -10.37
N TYR A 407 13.59 -17.91 -9.94
CA TYR A 407 14.63 -17.00 -10.42
C TYR A 407 15.40 -17.57 -11.63
N GLU A 408 15.25 -18.87 -11.89
CA GLU A 408 15.95 -19.60 -12.95
C GLU A 408 14.93 -20.32 -13.83
N PRO A 409 14.32 -19.63 -14.81
CA PRO A 409 13.31 -20.23 -15.68
C PRO A 409 13.88 -21.17 -16.75
N GLU A 410 15.19 -21.41 -16.79
CA GLU A 410 15.88 -22.03 -17.94
C GLU A 410 15.59 -23.54 -18.11
N SER A 411 15.17 -24.26 -17.07
CA SER A 411 14.91 -25.71 -17.14
C SER A 411 13.43 -26.03 -17.31
N VAL A 412 12.89 -25.87 -18.53
CA VAL A 412 11.46 -26.12 -18.81
C VAL A 412 11.15 -27.61 -19.04
N ASN A 413 12.16 -28.48 -19.16
CA ASN A 413 11.97 -29.89 -19.55
C ASN A 413 10.94 -30.62 -18.67
N ASP A 414 11.04 -30.52 -17.34
CA ASP A 414 10.12 -31.19 -16.41
C ASP A 414 8.68 -30.68 -16.56
N LEU A 415 8.53 -29.39 -16.85
CA LEU A 415 7.24 -28.75 -17.11
C LEU A 415 6.65 -29.22 -18.44
N GLU A 416 7.47 -29.31 -19.49
CA GLU A 416 7.06 -29.84 -20.80
C GLU A 416 6.59 -31.29 -20.69
N TYR A 417 7.34 -32.13 -19.98
CA TYR A 417 6.94 -33.51 -19.74
C TYR A 417 5.65 -33.62 -18.91
N LEU A 418 5.51 -32.81 -17.86
CA LEU A 418 4.28 -32.76 -17.07
C LEU A 418 3.07 -32.35 -17.92
N VAL A 419 3.22 -31.33 -18.76
CA VAL A 419 2.18 -30.85 -19.68
C VAL A 419 1.82 -31.94 -20.69
N ALA A 420 2.82 -32.55 -21.32
CA ALA A 420 2.63 -33.62 -22.30
C ALA A 420 1.90 -34.82 -21.69
N ALA A 421 2.24 -35.19 -20.45
CA ALA A 421 1.62 -36.30 -19.75
C ALA A 421 0.17 -36.00 -19.30
N ARG A 422 -0.13 -34.76 -18.93
CA ARG A 422 -1.47 -34.36 -18.41
C ARG A 422 -2.44 -33.83 -19.46
N CYS A 423 -1.92 -33.46 -20.62
CA CYS A 423 -2.69 -32.84 -21.70
C CYS A 423 -2.44 -33.57 -23.04
N PRO A 424 -2.75 -34.89 -23.13
CA PRO A 424 -2.49 -35.65 -24.34
C PRO A 424 -3.26 -35.08 -25.55
N ARG A 425 -2.65 -35.17 -26.74
CA ARG A 425 -3.26 -34.67 -27.99
C ARG A 425 -4.59 -35.36 -28.28
N THR A 426 -4.68 -36.65 -28.02
CA THR A 426 -5.92 -37.43 -28.14
C THR A 426 -6.42 -37.77 -26.74
N PRO A 427 -7.61 -37.29 -26.32
CA PRO A 427 -8.20 -37.73 -25.07
C PRO A 427 -8.43 -39.24 -25.18
N THR A 428 -7.63 -40.04 -24.48
CA THR A 428 -7.96 -41.45 -24.28
C THR A 428 -9.09 -41.47 -23.25
N PHE A 429 -10.13 -42.27 -23.50
CA PHE A 429 -11.35 -42.28 -22.70
C PHE A 429 -11.14 -42.74 -21.24
N ASP A 430 -9.94 -43.21 -20.87
CA ASP A 430 -9.64 -43.84 -19.58
C ASP A 430 -8.51 -43.17 -18.79
N THR A 431 -8.18 -41.89 -19.00
CA THR A 431 -7.15 -41.25 -18.16
C THR A 431 -7.65 -41.00 -16.73
N PRO A 432 -6.99 -41.52 -15.67
CA PRO A 432 -7.41 -41.31 -14.29
C PRO A 432 -7.07 -39.91 -13.74
N PHE A 433 -6.57 -39.01 -14.60
CA PHE A 433 -6.01 -37.71 -14.21
C PHE A 433 -6.89 -36.55 -14.69
N VAL A 434 -6.96 -35.50 -13.88
CA VAL A 434 -7.58 -34.23 -14.26
C VAL A 434 -6.60 -33.42 -15.10
N SER A 435 -7.06 -32.89 -16.23
CA SER A 435 -6.22 -32.03 -17.06
C SER A 435 -5.87 -30.70 -16.38
N LEU A 436 -4.63 -30.26 -16.58
CA LEU A 436 -4.18 -28.92 -16.19
C LEU A 436 -4.94 -27.86 -16.99
N LYS A 437 -5.53 -26.91 -16.26
CA LYS A 437 -6.25 -25.75 -16.81
C LYS A 437 -5.32 -24.57 -16.99
N THR A 438 -4.53 -24.25 -15.96
CA THR A 438 -3.61 -23.12 -15.98
C THR A 438 -2.25 -23.52 -15.44
N ILE A 439 -1.22 -23.01 -16.10
CA ILE A 439 0.16 -23.07 -15.63
C ILE A 439 0.70 -21.65 -15.69
N THR A 440 1.12 -21.11 -14.56
CA THR A 440 1.70 -19.78 -14.47
C THR A 440 3.13 -19.91 -14.00
N ILE A 441 4.06 -19.33 -14.74
CA ILE A 441 5.46 -19.23 -14.36
C ILE A 441 5.76 -17.76 -14.11
N ARG A 442 6.12 -17.46 -12.88
CA ARG A 442 6.46 -16.14 -12.37
C ARG A 442 7.97 -16.01 -12.25
N TYR A 443 8.53 -15.00 -12.89
CA TYR A 443 9.97 -14.76 -12.94
C TYR A 443 10.30 -13.26 -12.98
N PRO A 444 11.48 -12.84 -12.50
CA PRO A 444 11.87 -11.43 -12.48
C PRO A 444 12.10 -10.85 -13.89
N GLU A 445 11.94 -9.53 -14.03
CA GLU A 445 12.22 -8.77 -15.25
C GLU A 445 13.67 -8.92 -15.68
N GLY A 446 13.89 -9.00 -16.99
CA GLY A 446 15.20 -9.25 -17.59
C GLY A 446 15.50 -10.73 -17.89
N TYR A 447 14.69 -11.65 -17.38
CA TYR A 447 14.75 -13.07 -17.77
C TYR A 447 13.77 -13.36 -18.90
N THR A 448 14.18 -14.19 -19.86
CA THR A 448 13.33 -14.62 -20.97
C THR A 448 12.92 -16.06 -20.76
N PHE A 449 11.61 -16.30 -20.71
CA PHE A 449 11.05 -17.65 -20.77
C PHE A 449 11.08 -18.13 -22.23
N ASN A 450 12.12 -18.85 -22.61
CA ASN A 450 12.23 -19.46 -23.93
C ASN A 450 11.59 -20.85 -23.91
N ALA A 451 10.32 -20.94 -24.29
CA ALA A 451 9.69 -22.24 -24.55
C ALA A 451 10.42 -22.92 -25.74
N ASN A 452 10.69 -24.22 -25.63
CA ASN A 452 11.27 -24.99 -26.73
C ASN A 452 10.38 -24.87 -27.99
N PRO A 453 10.93 -24.68 -29.19
CA PRO A 453 10.16 -24.67 -30.42
C PRO A 453 9.24 -25.89 -30.61
N GLU A 454 9.61 -27.06 -30.10
CA GLU A 454 8.76 -28.26 -30.13
C GLU A 454 7.52 -28.14 -29.22
N ALA A 455 7.64 -27.35 -28.14
CA ALA A 455 6.53 -27.04 -27.24
C ALA A 455 5.45 -26.17 -27.88
N HIS A 456 5.74 -25.45 -28.97
CA HIS A 456 4.75 -24.70 -29.74
C HIS A 456 3.59 -25.58 -30.24
N SER A 457 3.84 -26.85 -30.49
CA SER A 457 2.81 -27.79 -30.94
C SER A 457 1.78 -28.17 -29.86
N TRP A 458 2.10 -27.98 -28.57
CA TRP A 458 1.14 -28.14 -27.46
C TRP A 458 0.47 -26.81 -27.11
N LEU A 459 1.19 -25.70 -27.31
CA LEU A 459 0.70 -24.34 -27.11
C LEU A 459 -0.45 -23.95 -28.05
N GLU A 460 -0.68 -24.66 -29.17
CA GLU A 460 -1.86 -24.44 -30.02
C GLU A 460 -3.20 -24.53 -29.26
N ARG A 461 -3.22 -25.23 -28.12
CA ARG A 461 -4.41 -25.37 -27.25
C ARG A 461 -4.43 -24.41 -26.07
N TYR A 462 -3.41 -23.57 -25.94
CA TYR A 462 -3.23 -22.68 -24.81
C TYR A 462 -3.11 -21.25 -25.28
N THR A 463 -3.84 -20.35 -24.62
CA THR A 463 -3.54 -18.93 -24.72
C THR A 463 -2.38 -18.62 -23.78
N ILE A 464 -1.31 -18.04 -24.32
CA ILE A 464 -0.20 -17.51 -23.54
C ILE A 464 -0.51 -16.06 -23.23
N TRP A 465 -0.47 -15.72 -21.95
CA TRP A 465 -0.50 -14.34 -21.50
C TRP A 465 0.79 -14.06 -20.73
N CYS A 466 1.55 -13.08 -21.18
CA CYS A 466 2.70 -12.56 -20.47
C CYS A 466 2.40 -11.12 -20.03
N GLY A 467 2.52 -10.84 -18.73
CA GLY A 467 2.26 -9.51 -18.20
C GLY A 467 2.98 -9.27 -16.88
N PRO A 468 3.06 -8.00 -16.43
CA PRO A 468 3.59 -7.69 -15.12
C PRO A 468 2.71 -8.32 -14.03
N VAL A 469 3.35 -8.77 -12.95
CA VAL A 469 2.66 -9.30 -11.78
C VAL A 469 1.91 -8.16 -11.08
N PRO A 470 0.60 -8.31 -10.79
CA PRO A 470 -0.17 -7.25 -10.14
C PRO A 470 0.10 -7.10 -8.64
N GLU A 471 0.79 -8.07 -8.02
CA GLU A 471 1.07 -8.06 -6.59
C GLU A 471 2.26 -7.16 -6.21
N PRO A 472 2.14 -6.32 -5.15
CA PRO A 472 3.19 -5.38 -4.75
C PRO A 472 4.52 -6.03 -4.38
N ASP A 473 4.49 -7.23 -3.80
CA ASP A 473 5.69 -7.97 -3.39
C ASP A 473 6.55 -8.46 -4.58
N TYR A 474 6.01 -8.33 -5.80
CA TYR A 474 6.61 -8.80 -7.05
C TYR A 474 6.77 -7.65 -8.07
N GLU A 475 7.02 -6.43 -7.60
CA GLU A 475 7.38 -5.32 -8.48
C GLU A 475 8.62 -5.68 -9.32
N GLY A 476 8.52 -5.49 -10.64
CA GLY A 476 9.57 -5.94 -11.58
C GLY A 476 9.58 -7.44 -11.84
N TRP A 477 8.47 -8.15 -11.64
CA TRP A 477 8.29 -9.53 -12.09
C TRP A 477 7.25 -9.63 -13.20
N HIS A 478 7.32 -10.72 -13.96
CA HIS A 478 6.36 -11.09 -14.99
C HIS A 478 5.74 -12.45 -14.69
N ASP A 479 4.45 -12.57 -14.99
CA ASP A 479 3.73 -13.83 -15.08
C ASP A 479 3.63 -14.24 -16.55
N CYS A 480 4.10 -15.44 -16.87
CA CYS A 480 3.79 -16.15 -18.11
C CYS A 480 2.75 -17.22 -17.80
N THR A 481 1.50 -17.00 -18.19
CA THR A 481 0.37 -17.89 -17.94
C THR A 481 -0.06 -18.60 -19.21
N LEU A 482 -0.02 -19.93 -19.17
CA LEU A 482 -0.59 -20.84 -20.16
C LEU A 482 -2.00 -21.23 -19.69
N THR A 483 -3.03 -20.79 -20.40
CA THR A 483 -4.43 -21.17 -20.12
C THR A 483 -4.99 -22.05 -21.22
N ARG A 484 -5.52 -23.21 -20.88
CA ARG A 484 -6.13 -24.11 -21.86
C ARG A 484 -7.44 -23.51 -22.39
N MET A 485 -7.60 -23.48 -23.72
CA MET A 485 -8.82 -23.04 -24.41
C MET A 485 -10.02 -23.96 -24.16
#